data_AF-A0A7Z9IB36-F1
#
_entry.id   AF-A0A7Z9IB36-F1
#
_cell.length_a   1.000
_cell.length_b   1.000
_cell.length_c   1.000
_cell.angle_alpha   90.00
_cell.angle_beta   90.00
_cell.angle_gamma   90.00
#
_symmetry.space_group_name_H-M   'P 1'
#
loop_
_entity.id
_entity.type
_entity.pdbx_description
1 polymer ?
#
loop_
_entity_poly.entity_id
_entity_poly.type
_entity_poly.pdbx_seq_one_letter_code
_entity_poly.pdbx_strand_id
1 'polypeptide(L)' 'MSATLPRIGITMYGCNEEGSYSIPREYIDSVQRAGGIPLILPPVDNVQAALEQIDAVLLIGGGDLCPACYGGSAHET' A
#
# COMPACT_ATOMS: atom_id res chain seq x y z
N MET A 1 2.92 -28.11 13.24
CA MET A 1 3.04 -26.63 13.28
C MET A 1 1.92 -26.09 12.40
N SER A 2 1.01 -25.29 12.96
CA SER A 2 0.05 -24.58 12.11
C SER A 2 0.84 -23.54 11.31
N ALA A 3 0.81 -23.58 9.99
CA ALA A 3 1.48 -22.58 9.17
C ALA A 3 0.72 -21.26 9.35
N THR A 4 1.37 -20.26 9.95
CA THR A 4 0.83 -18.90 10.03
C THR A 4 0.73 -18.34 8.62
N LEU A 5 -0.46 -17.87 8.23
CA LEU A 5 -0.64 -17.19 6.95
C LEU A 5 0.11 -15.84 7.00
N PRO A 6 0.85 -15.46 5.93
CA PRO A 6 1.62 -14.22 5.93
C PRO A 6 0.69 -13.00 5.93
N ARG A 7 0.98 -12.03 6.80
CA ARG A 7 0.29 -10.74 6.90
C ARG A 7 0.89 -9.77 5.89
N ILE A 8 0.11 -9.40 4.89
CA ILE A 8 0.55 -8.55 3.79
C ILE A 8 -0.04 -7.16 4.00
N GLY A 9 0.82 -6.19 4.29
CA GLY A 9 0.43 -4.79 4.39
C GLY A 9 0.21 -4.19 3.01
N ILE A 10 -0.96 -3.61 2.75
CA ILE A 10 -1.34 -3.02 1.46
C ILE A 10 -1.40 -1.50 1.62
N THR A 11 -0.60 -0.77 0.84
CA THR A 11 -0.63 0.70 0.84
C THR A 11 -1.96 1.24 0.31
N MET A 12 -2.27 2.49 0.61
CA MET A 12 -3.49 3.15 0.15
C MET A 12 -3.19 4.20 -0.92
N TYR A 13 -4.22 4.57 -1.70
CA TYR A 13 -4.16 5.80 -2.48
C TYR A 13 -4.09 7.03 -1.57
N GLY A 14 -3.62 8.14 -2.13
CA GLY A 14 -3.59 9.42 -1.42
C GLY A 14 -4.97 9.86 -0.94
N CYS A 15 -4.97 10.72 0.08
CA CYS A 15 -6.19 11.31 0.63
C CYS A 15 -6.93 12.09 -0.48
N ASN A 16 -8.20 11.80 -0.69
CA ASN A 16 -9.01 12.54 -1.65
C ASN A 16 -9.46 13.89 -1.06
N GLU A 17 -10.15 14.70 -1.87
CA GLU A 17 -10.66 16.03 -1.46
C GLU A 17 -11.64 15.97 -0.28
N GLU A 18 -12.29 14.82 -0.07
CA GLU A 18 -13.23 14.57 1.03
C GLU A 18 -12.54 14.05 2.31
N GLY A 19 -11.21 13.95 2.33
CA GLY A 19 -10.48 13.46 3.50
C GLY A 19 -10.46 11.93 3.64
N SER A 20 -10.82 11.19 2.58
CA SER A 20 -10.94 9.74 2.59
C SER A 20 -9.77 9.06 1.86
N TYR A 21 -9.37 7.91 2.39
CA TYR A 21 -8.43 7.00 1.75
C TYR A 21 -9.18 5.83 1.10
N SER A 22 -8.68 5.34 -0.02
CA SER A 22 -9.29 4.22 -0.73
C SER A 22 -8.24 3.27 -1.29
N ILE A 23 -8.68 2.03 -1.53
CA ILE A 23 -7.90 1.01 -2.25
C ILE A 23 -8.83 0.29 -3.22
N PRO A 24 -8.35 -0.12 -4.40
CA PRO A 24 -9.09 -1.07 -5.25
C PRO A 24 -9.19 -2.43 -4.56
N ARG A 25 -10.38 -3.03 -4.63
CA ARG A 25 -10.69 -4.31 -4.00
C ARG A 25 -9.81 -5.44 -4.53
N GLU A 26 -9.38 -5.33 -5.78
CA GLU A 26 -8.59 -6.33 -6.50
C GLU A 26 -7.25 -6.63 -5.82
N TYR A 27 -6.68 -5.67 -5.10
CA TYR A 27 -5.47 -5.89 -4.30
C TYR A 27 -5.75 -6.78 -3.08
N ILE A 28 -6.89 -6.57 -2.40
CA ILE A 28 -7.33 -7.42 -1.28
C ILE A 28 -7.59 -8.83 -1.79
N ASP A 29 -8.38 -8.95 -2.85
CA ASP A 29 -8.79 -10.23 -3.44
C ASP A 29 -7.56 -11.03 -3.93
N SER A 30 -6.55 -10.33 -4.48
CA SER A 30 -5.31 -10.96 -4.92
C SER A 30 -4.47 -11.53 -3.77
N VAL A 31 -4.36 -10.81 -2.66
CA VAL A 31 -3.66 -11.30 -1.45
C VAL A 31 -4.38 -12.51 -0.87
N GLN A 32 -5.71 -12.45 -0.75
CA GLN A 32 -6.50 -13.58 -0.23
C GLN A 32 -6.39 -14.82 -1.11
N ARG A 33 -6.45 -14.66 -2.44
CA ARG A 33 -6.29 -15.76 -3.41
C ARG A 33 -4.91 -16.41 -3.31
N ALA A 34 -3.88 -15.66 -2.93
CA ALA A 34 -2.53 -16.17 -2.70
C ALA A 34 -2.36 -16.83 -1.31
N GLY A 35 -3.39 -16.85 -0.46
CA GLY A 35 -3.33 -17.40 0.89
C GLY A 35 -2.71 -16.46 1.93
N GLY A 36 -2.61 -15.15 1.64
CA GLY A 36 -2.18 -14.14 2.60
C GLY A 36 -3.34 -13.51 3.37
N ILE A 37 -3.02 -12.88 4.50
CA ILE A 37 -3.95 -12.04 5.26
C ILE A 37 -3.71 -10.57 4.84
N PRO A 38 -4.65 -9.92 4.15
CA PRO A 38 -4.50 -8.50 3.78
C PRO A 38 -4.71 -7.61 5.01
N LEU A 39 -3.75 -6.71 5.25
CA LEU A 39 -3.84 -5.65 6.25
C LEU A 39 -3.70 -4.30 5.57
N ILE A 40 -4.62 -3.37 5.82
CA ILE A 40 -4.58 -2.05 5.20
C ILE A 40 -3.61 -1.16 5.98
N LEU A 41 -2.67 -0.54 5.26
CA LEU A 41 -1.68 0.37 5.81
C LEU A 41 -2.05 1.81 5.48
N PRO A 42 -2.71 2.54 6.39
CA PRO A 42 -2.93 3.96 6.21
C PRO A 42 -1.59 4.73 6.28
N PRO A 43 -1.53 5.95 5.71
CA PRO A 43 -0.41 6.86 5.96
C PRO A 43 -0.30 7.16 7.45
N VAL A 44 0.85 6.86 8.04
CA VAL A 44 1.13 7.06 9.47
C VAL A 44 2.53 7.63 9.65
N ASP A 45 2.72 8.43 10.70
CA ASP A 45 4.02 9.04 10.99
C ASP A 45 5.05 7.99 11.43
N ASN A 46 4.64 7.01 12.25
CA ASN A 46 5.52 5.95 12.74
C ASN A 46 5.50 4.73 11.83
N VAL A 47 6.18 4.84 10.68
CA VAL A 47 6.30 3.77 9.69
C VAL A 47 6.89 2.50 10.28
N GLN A 48 7.91 2.61 11.14
CA GLN A 48 8.58 1.46 11.74
C GLN A 48 7.62 0.59 12.55
N ALA A 49 6.81 1.20 13.41
CA ALA A 49 5.82 0.47 14.21
C ALA A 49 4.74 -0.21 13.35
N ALA A 50 4.36 0.40 12.22
CA ALA A 50 3.42 -0.22 11.28
C ALA A 50 4.05 -1.42 10.55
N LEU A 51 5.32 -1.31 10.14
CA LEU A 51 6.05 -2.39 9.47
C LEU A 51 6.29 -3.59 10.39
N GLU A 52 6.40 -3.40 11.71
CA GLU A 52 6.51 -4.50 12.68
C GLU A 52 5.25 -5.37 12.76
N GLN A 53 4.10 -4.91 12.25
CA GLN A 53 2.83 -5.64 12.28
C GLN A 53 2.61 -6.54 11.05
N ILE A 54 3.50 -6.50 10.06
CA ILE A 54 3.34 -7.19 8.78
C ILE A 54 4.57 -8.03 8.46
N ASP A 55 4.39 -9.05 7.62
CA ASP A 55 5.48 -9.92 7.17
C ASP A 55 6.03 -9.47 5.80
N ALA A 56 5.21 -8.77 5.02
CA ALA A 56 5.60 -8.15 3.74
C ALA A 56 4.69 -6.96 3.40
N VAL A 57 5.16 -6.11 2.49
CA VAL A 57 4.41 -4.97 1.94
C VAL A 57 4.07 -5.19 0.47
N LEU A 58 2.83 -4.86 0.10
CA LEU A 58 2.36 -4.74 -1.26
C LEU A 58 2.21 -3.26 -1.60
N LEU A 59 3.08 -2.76 -2.46
CA LEU A 59 2.95 -1.43 -3.05
C LEU A 59 1.95 -1.51 -4.19
N ILE A 60 0.79 -0.90 -3.99
CA ILE A 60 -0.26 -0.84 -5.01
C ILE A 60 0.09 0.21 -6.08
N GLY A 61 -0.51 0.09 -7.26
CA GLY A 61 -0.41 1.11 -8.30
C GLY A 61 -1.06 2.44 -7.89
N GLY A 62 -1.29 3.34 -8.84
CA GLY A 62 -1.88 4.64 -8.55
C GLY A 62 -1.50 5.67 -9.60
N GLY A 63 -1.63 6.95 -9.23
CA GLY A 63 -1.13 8.05 -10.04
C GLY A 63 0.39 8.15 -10.04
N ASP A 64 0.91 8.96 -10.95
CA ASP A 64 2.35 9.17 -11.06
C ASP A 64 2.90 9.91 -9.83
N LEU A 65 4.12 9.53 -9.44
CA LEU A 65 4.90 10.32 -8.50
C LEU A 65 5.37 11.61 -9.19
N CYS A 66 5.31 12.72 -8.46
CA CYS A 66 5.89 13.97 -8.91
C CYS A 66 7.38 13.73 -9.28
N PRO A 67 7.84 14.10 -10.50
CA PRO A 67 9.22 13.87 -10.93
C PRO A 67 10.27 14.39 -9.94
N ALA A 68 9.98 15.52 -9.28
CA ALA A 68 10.86 16.09 -8.26
C ALA A 68 11.14 15.13 -7.09
N CYS A 69 10.24 14.20 -6.78
CA CYS A 69 10.41 13.21 -5.71
C CYS A 69 11.49 12.17 -6.01
N TYR A 70 11.89 11.99 -7.27
CA TYR A 70 12.93 11.04 -7.69
C TYR A 70 14.04 11.71 -8.54
N GLY A 71 14.12 13.04 -8.51
CA GLY A 71 15.12 13.81 -9.28
C GLY A 71 14.83 13.87 -10.79
N GLY A 72 13.62 13.54 -11.22
CA GLY A 72 13.15 13.67 -12.59
C GLY A 72 12.71 15.09 -12.97
N SER A 73 12.53 15.30 -14.27
CA SER A 73 12.00 16.56 -14.84
C SER A 73 10.59 16.33 -15.39
N ALA A 74 9.78 17.39 -15.45
CA ALA A 74 8.48 17.33 -16.10
C ALA A 74 8.65 17.05 -17.61
N HIS A 75 7.73 16.27 -18.17
CA HIS A 75 7.66 16.08 -19.63
C HIS A 75 6.99 17.29 -20.27
N GLU A 76 7.46 17.68 -21.45
CA GLU A 76 6.75 18.65 -22.29
C GLU A 76 5.42 18.05 -22.76
N THR A 77 4.36 18.86 -22.72
CA THR A 77 3.00 18.52 -23.16
C THR A 77 2.74 18.91 -24.59
#